data_AF-A0A4S8KDK4-F1
#
_entry.id   AF-A0A4S8KDK4-F1
#
_cell.length_a   1.000
_cell.length_b   1.000
_cell.length_c   1.000
_cell.angle_alpha   90.00
_cell.angle_beta   90.00
_cell.angle_gamma   90.00
#
_symmetry.space_group_name_H-M   'P 1'
#
loop_
_entity.id
_entity.type
_entity.pdbx_description
1 polymer ?
#
loop_
_entity_poly.entity_id
_entity_poly.type
_entity_poly.pdbx_seq_one_letter_code
_entity_poly.pdbx_strand_id
1 'polypeptide(L)'
;MEEGSKKSPSSFRSPMAIEEEQGFPAGLTAEEYADLRHRVESHHRYQVGPGQCSSLLAQRIRAPAATVWSVVRRFDRPQVYKHFIRSCAVNGGGEIRPGCLREVSIISGLPASTSTDTHL
;
A
#
# COMPACT_ATOMS: atom_id res chain seq x y z
N MET A 1 -12.56 -7.79 64.16
CA MET A 1 -11.22 -7.99 63.59
C MET A 1 -11.41 -9.02 62.49
N GLU A 2 -11.74 -8.56 61.28
CA GLU A 2 -10.77 -8.25 60.21
C GLU A 2 -10.18 -9.56 59.65
N GLU A 3 -10.19 -9.91 58.37
CA GLU A 3 -10.52 -9.18 57.15
C GLU A 3 -10.73 -10.25 56.07
N GLY A 4 -11.93 -10.35 55.49
CA GLY A 4 -12.24 -11.32 54.43
C GLY A 4 -12.33 -10.60 53.09
N SER A 5 -11.20 -10.41 52.42
CA SER A 5 -11.08 -9.74 51.13
C SER A 5 -11.91 -10.46 50.04
N LYS A 6 -13.17 -10.06 49.88
CA LYS A 6 -14.01 -10.45 48.75
C LYS A 6 -13.61 -9.58 47.56
N LYS A 7 -12.65 -10.05 46.76
CA LYS A 7 -12.38 -9.46 45.45
C LYS A 7 -13.63 -9.62 44.59
N SER A 8 -14.25 -8.50 44.25
CA SER A 8 -15.29 -8.39 43.24
C SER A 8 -14.78 -8.96 41.91
N PRO A 9 -15.60 -9.70 41.14
CA PRO A 9 -15.23 -10.06 39.79
C PRO A 9 -15.12 -8.77 38.99
N SER A 10 -13.91 -8.50 38.51
CA SER A 10 -13.63 -7.37 37.64
C SER A 10 -14.57 -7.43 36.44
N SER A 11 -15.37 -6.39 36.29
CA SER A 11 -16.17 -6.13 35.09
C SER A 11 -15.33 -6.39 33.85
N PHE A 12 -15.66 -7.48 33.14
CA PHE A 12 -15.14 -7.74 31.81
C PHE A 12 -15.62 -6.58 30.93
N ARG A 13 -14.76 -5.59 30.72
CA ARG A 13 -14.94 -4.57 29.69
C ARG A 13 -14.91 -5.28 28.34
N SER A 14 -16.09 -5.61 27.82
CA SER A 14 -16.28 -5.56 26.37
C SER A 14 -16.43 -4.09 26.03
N PRO A 15 -15.49 -3.51 25.28
CA PRO A 15 -15.84 -3.06 23.93
C PRO A 15 -14.61 -3.08 23.02
N MET A 16 -14.70 -3.39 21.73
CA MET A 16 -15.54 -2.73 20.74
C MET A 16 -15.85 -3.77 19.68
N ALA A 17 -17.13 -3.92 19.34
CA ALA A 17 -17.45 -4.20 17.96
C ALA A 17 -16.68 -3.15 17.14
N ILE A 18 -15.75 -3.60 16.31
CA ILE A 18 -15.20 -2.77 15.25
C ILE A 18 -16.44 -2.44 14.43
N GLU A 19 -16.99 -1.26 14.65
CA GLU A 19 -18.00 -0.70 13.77
C GLU A 19 -17.39 -0.80 12.38
N GLU A 20 -18.05 -1.55 11.50
CA GLU A 20 -17.75 -1.54 10.08
C GLU A 20 -18.06 -0.12 9.58
N GLU A 21 -17.14 0.82 9.82
CA GLU A 21 -17.02 1.95 8.91
C GLU A 21 -16.85 1.30 7.55
N GLN A 22 -17.83 1.52 6.68
CA GLN A 22 -17.82 1.07 5.29
C GLN A 22 -16.72 1.85 4.55
N GLY A 23 -15.47 1.56 4.88
CA GLY A 23 -14.27 2.26 4.46
C GLY A 23 -13.78 1.69 3.15
N PHE A 24 -14.49 2.00 2.06
CA PHE A 24 -13.89 1.85 0.73
C PHE A 24 -12.77 2.89 0.56
N PRO A 25 -11.73 2.59 -0.25
CA PRO A 25 -10.58 3.45 -0.40
C PRO A 25 -10.95 4.88 -0.80
N ALA A 26 -10.27 5.86 -0.19
CA ALA A 26 -10.42 7.26 -0.58
C ALA A 26 -10.24 7.41 -2.10
N GLY A 27 -11.19 8.07 -2.75
CA GLY A 27 -11.19 8.30 -4.20
C GLY A 27 -12.09 7.37 -5.03
N LEU A 28 -12.74 6.36 -4.42
CA LEU A 28 -13.76 5.52 -5.06
C LEU A 28 -15.16 5.83 -4.54
N THR A 29 -16.18 5.63 -5.38
CA THR A 29 -17.56 5.48 -4.92
C THR A 29 -17.81 4.03 -4.44
N ALA A 30 -18.90 3.81 -3.70
CA ALA A 30 -19.27 2.46 -3.26
C ALA A 30 -19.54 1.51 -4.45
N GLU A 31 -20.14 2.01 -5.53
CA GLU A 31 -20.41 1.26 -6.76
C GLU A 31 -19.11 0.84 -7.46
N GLU A 32 -18.17 1.79 -7.64
CA GLU A 32 -16.86 1.48 -8.23
C GLU A 32 -16.06 0.48 -7.39
N TYR A 33 -16.15 0.59 -6.06
CA TYR A 33 -15.50 -0.37 -5.18
C TYR A 33 -16.13 -1.77 -5.31
N ALA A 34 -17.46 -1.86 -5.44
CA ALA A 34 -18.14 -3.13 -5.67
C ALA A 34 -17.66 -3.80 -6.97
N ASP A 35 -17.53 -3.03 -8.05
CA ASP A 35 -17.02 -3.52 -9.34
C ASP A 35 -15.55 -3.98 -9.28
N LEU A 36 -14.74 -3.30 -8.46
CA LEU A 36 -13.31 -3.58 -8.32
C LEU A 36 -12.99 -4.63 -7.25
N ARG A 37 -13.98 -5.03 -6.44
CA ARG A 37 -13.78 -5.86 -5.24
C ARG A 37 -12.96 -7.11 -5.49
N HIS A 38 -13.29 -7.89 -6.52
CA HIS A 38 -12.56 -9.11 -6.85
C HIS A 38 -11.07 -8.83 -7.16
N ARG A 39 -10.76 -7.71 -7.83
CA ARG A 39 -9.37 -7.32 -8.15
C ARG A 39 -8.60 -6.87 -6.91
N VAL A 40 -9.29 -6.17 -6.00
CA VAL A 40 -8.73 -5.77 -4.70
C VAL A 40 -8.36 -7.00 -3.90
N GLU A 41 -9.28 -7.97 -3.80
CA GLU A 41 -9.06 -9.20 -3.04
C GLU A 41 -7.94 -10.08 -3.64
N SER A 42 -7.79 -10.10 -4.98
CA SER A 42 -6.78 -10.93 -5.67
C SER A 42 -5.39 -10.30 -5.74
N HIS A 43 -5.27 -8.98 -5.79
CA HIS A 43 -3.98 -8.28 -6.04
C HIS A 43 -3.51 -7.37 -4.91
N HIS A 44 -4.40 -6.95 -4.01
CA HIS A 44 -4.11 -5.94 -2.99
C HIS A 44 -4.33 -6.45 -1.55
N ARG A 45 -4.57 -7.76 -1.37
CA ARG A 45 -4.68 -8.38 -0.05
C ARG A 45 -3.34 -8.95 0.40
N TYR A 46 -2.74 -8.32 1.41
CA TYR A 46 -1.46 -8.71 1.99
C TYR A 46 -1.65 -9.36 3.37
N GLN A 47 -0.81 -10.34 3.71
CA GLN A 47 -0.72 -10.83 5.09
C GLN A 47 0.10 -9.81 5.90
N VAL A 48 -0.48 -9.30 6.99
CA VAL A 48 0.13 -8.26 7.84
C VAL A 48 0.43 -8.85 9.21
N GLY A 49 1.71 -8.89 9.58
CA GLY A 49 2.17 -9.34 10.90
C GLY A 49 2.35 -8.21 11.93
N PRO A 50 2.79 -8.52 13.15
CA PRO A 50 3.07 -7.51 14.18
C PRO A 50 4.11 -6.48 13.69
N GLY A 51 3.81 -5.19 13.86
CA GLY A 51 4.67 -4.09 13.42
C GLY A 51 4.59 -3.76 11.93
N GLN A 52 3.72 -4.43 11.16
CA GLN A 52 3.46 -4.12 9.76
C GLN A 52 2.11 -3.43 9.60
N CYS A 53 1.96 -2.70 8.49
CA CYS A 53 0.68 -2.10 8.09
C CYS A 53 0.49 -2.27 6.58
N SER A 54 -0.77 -2.28 6.13
CA SER A 54 -1.13 -2.17 4.72
C SER A 54 -2.16 -1.07 4.55
N SER A 55 -2.16 -0.44 3.38
CA SER A 55 -3.16 0.56 2.99
C SER A 55 -3.48 0.40 1.51
N LEU A 56 -4.68 0.82 1.12
CA LEU A 56 -5.15 0.82 -0.27
C LEU A 56 -5.51 2.24 -0.67
N LEU A 57 -4.93 2.71 -1.77
CA LEU A 57 -5.14 4.04 -2.32
C LEU A 57 -5.78 3.92 -3.70
N ALA A 58 -6.73 4.81 -4.01
CA ALA A 58 -7.34 4.89 -5.32
C ALA A 58 -7.25 6.32 -5.88
N GLN A 59 -7.05 6.41 -7.20
CA GLN A 59 -6.99 7.69 -7.90
C GLN A 59 -7.73 7.58 -9.22
N ARG A 60 -8.81 8.34 -9.37
CA ARG A 60 -9.54 8.44 -10.64
C ARG A 60 -8.75 9.29 -11.63
N ILE A 61 -8.54 8.76 -12.83
CA ILE A 61 -7.84 9.44 -13.92
C ILE A 61 -8.79 9.53 -15.12
N ARG A 62 -8.98 10.73 -15.66
CA ARG A 62 -9.80 10.96 -16.87
C ARG A 62 -8.97 10.70 -18.14
N ALA A 63 -8.61 9.44 -18.38
CA ALA A 63 -7.87 9.00 -19.57
C ALA A 63 -8.15 7.52 -19.88
N PRO A 64 -7.94 7.06 -21.13
CA PRO A 64 -8.06 5.64 -21.47
C PRO A 64 -7.10 4.76 -20.66
N ALA A 65 -7.55 3.57 -20.27
CA ALA A 65 -6.75 2.63 -19.46
C ALA A 65 -5.42 2.26 -20.14
N ALA A 66 -5.40 2.12 -21.47
CA ALA A 66 -4.18 1.84 -22.22
C ALA A 66 -3.13 2.96 -22.08
N THR A 67 -3.57 4.22 -22.05
CA THR A 67 -2.69 5.38 -21.85
C THR A 67 -2.11 5.36 -20.45
N VAL A 68 -2.94 5.16 -19.42
CA VAL A 68 -2.48 5.06 -18.02
C VAL A 68 -1.50 3.89 -17.86
N TRP A 69 -1.84 2.73 -18.42
CA TRP A 69 -0.99 1.54 -18.34
C TRP A 69 0.36 1.73 -19.03
N SER A 70 0.41 2.46 -20.15
CA SER A 70 1.66 2.78 -20.86
C SER A 70 2.66 3.59 -20.03
N VAL A 71 2.17 4.31 -19.02
CA VAL A 71 2.98 5.06 -18.05
C VAL A 71 3.31 4.19 -16.85
N VAL A 72 2.31 3.58 -16.21
CA VAL A 72 2.47 2.80 -14.97
C VAL A 72 3.37 1.57 -15.16
N ARG A 73 3.34 0.93 -16.34
CA ARG A 73 4.16 -0.26 -16.63
C ARG A 73 5.66 0.03 -16.83
N ARG A 74 6.08 1.30 -16.89
CA ARG A 74 7.48 1.69 -17.11
C ARG A 74 8.28 1.53 -15.83
N PHE A 75 8.71 0.29 -15.57
CA PHE A 75 9.51 -0.04 -14.40
C PHE A 75 10.83 0.75 -14.33
N ASP A 76 11.40 1.10 -15.48
CA ASP A 76 12.63 1.87 -15.64
C ASP A 76 12.48 3.38 -15.41
N ARG A 77 11.26 3.93 -15.51
CA ARG A 77 11.01 5.38 -15.44
C ARG A 77 9.94 5.77 -14.43
N PRO A 78 10.09 5.42 -13.14
CA PRO A 78 9.14 5.80 -12.10
C PRO A 78 9.01 7.33 -11.91
N GLN A 79 10.05 8.10 -12.26
CA GLN A 79 10.06 9.56 -12.18
C GLN A 79 8.99 10.26 -13.03
N VAL A 80 8.39 9.55 -14.00
CA VAL A 80 7.32 10.10 -14.84
C VAL A 80 6.02 10.31 -14.04
N TYR A 81 5.81 9.55 -12.97
CA TYR A 81 4.56 9.58 -12.21
C TYR A 81 4.74 9.59 -10.68
N LYS A 82 5.95 9.32 -10.16
CA LYS A 82 6.27 9.41 -8.73
C LYS A 82 7.09 10.66 -8.45
N HIS A 83 6.75 11.35 -7.38
CA HIS A 83 7.52 12.48 -6.87
C HIS A 83 8.76 12.01 -6.07
N PHE A 84 9.66 12.95 -5.80
CA PHE A 84 10.88 12.75 -5.00
C PHE A 84 11.88 11.75 -5.58
N ILE A 85 11.86 11.48 -6.87
CA ILE A 85 12.88 10.64 -7.52
C ILE A 85 13.92 11.53 -8.19
N ARG A 86 15.19 11.39 -7.77
CA ARG A 86 16.34 12.05 -8.39
C ARG A 86 16.76 11.32 -9.65
N SER A 87 16.89 10.01 -9.57
CA SER A 87 17.27 9.15 -10.70
C SER A 87 16.78 7.71 -10.48
N CYS A 88 16.68 6.97 -11.58
CA CYS A 88 16.38 5.55 -11.59
C CYS A 88 17.28 4.87 -12.63
N ALA A 89 17.94 3.79 -12.25
CA ALA A 89 18.76 2.96 -13.12
C ALA A 89 18.32 1.50 -13.03
N VAL A 90 18.15 0.82 -14.17
CA VAL A 90 17.80 -0.59 -14.22
C VAL A 90 19.07 -1.42 -14.40
N ASN A 91 19.23 -2.46 -13.57
CA ASN A 91 20.38 -3.34 -13.66
C ASN A 91 20.22 -4.29 -14.86
N GLY A 92 21.26 -4.39 -15.69
CA GLY A 92 21.36 -5.41 -16.74
C GLY A 92 21.11 -4.96 -18.18
N GLY A 93 20.82 -3.67 -18.44
CA GLY A 93 20.88 -3.04 -19.78
C GLY A 93 19.98 -3.62 -20.90
N GLY A 94 19.23 -4.67 -20.63
CA GLY A 94 18.37 -5.39 -21.57
C GLY A 94 16.88 -5.09 -21.40
N GLU A 95 16.06 -5.94 -22.02
CA GLU A 95 14.60 -5.87 -21.91
C GLU A 95 14.14 -6.08 -20.46
N ILE A 96 13.19 -5.27 -19.99
CA ILE A 96 12.61 -5.39 -18.65
C ILE A 96 11.78 -6.67 -18.57
N ARG A 97 12.13 -7.55 -17.65
CA ARG A 97 11.46 -8.83 -17.40
C ARG A 97 11.22 -9.03 -15.90
N PRO A 98 10.28 -9.91 -15.50
CA PRO A 98 10.12 -10.29 -14.11
C PRO A 98 11.46 -10.71 -13.49
N GLY A 99 11.74 -10.20 -12.28
CA GLY A 99 13.01 -10.40 -11.60
C GLY A 99 14.09 -9.33 -11.87
N CYS A 100 13.87 -8.40 -12.81
CA CYS A 100 14.76 -7.25 -12.97
C CYS A 100 14.78 -6.36 -11.72
N LEU A 101 15.96 -5.82 -11.40
CA LEU A 101 16.16 -4.87 -10.30
C LEU A 101 16.35 -3.46 -10.84
N ARG A 102 15.87 -2.47 -10.09
CA ARG A 102 16.21 -1.06 -10.30
C ARG A 102 16.73 -0.42 -9.03
N GLU A 103 17.65 0.50 -9.21
CA GLU A 103 18.18 1.38 -8.18
C GLU A 103 17.55 2.78 -8.35
N VAL A 104 16.84 3.23 -7.32
CA VAL A 104 16.15 4.52 -7.29
C VAL A 104 16.81 5.43 -6.26
N SER A 105 17.31 6.58 -6.70
CA SER A 105 17.81 7.63 -5.81
C SER A 105 16.68 8.62 -5.49
N ILE A 106 16.43 8.87 -4.20
CA ILE A 106 15.31 9.69 -3.71
C ILE A 106 15.82 11.09 -3.31
N ILE A 107 14.97 12.11 -3.44
CA ILE A 107 15.15 13.47 -2.93
C ILE A 107 14.42 13.56 -1.58
N SER A 108 15.09 13.24 -0.49
CA SER A 108 14.50 13.20 0.86
C SER A 108 14.94 14.35 1.77
N GLY A 109 15.93 15.16 1.35
CA GLY A 109 16.57 16.16 2.21
C GLY A 109 17.54 15.58 3.25
N LEU A 110 17.73 14.26 3.27
CA LEU A 110 18.69 13.54 4.12
C LEU A 110 19.85 13.00 3.26
N PRO A 111 21.10 12.96 3.78
CA PRO A 111 22.23 12.47 3.00
C PRO A 111 22.07 10.98 2.65
N ALA A 112 22.05 10.71 1.34
CA ALA A 112 21.97 9.39 0.67
C ALA A 112 20.72 8.55 0.98
N SER A 113 19.77 8.50 0.03
CA SER A 113 18.64 7.56 0.08
C SER A 113 18.51 6.83 -1.26
N THR A 114 19.13 5.66 -1.32
CA THR A 114 19.00 4.70 -2.42
C THR A 114 17.99 3.62 -2.03
N SER A 115 17.06 3.30 -2.92
CA SER A 115 16.09 2.21 -2.77
C SER A 115 16.26 1.21 -3.91
N THR A 116 16.29 -0.08 -3.58
CA THR A 116 16.35 -1.18 -4.55
C THR A 116 14.96 -1.81 -4.65
N ASP A 117 14.36 -1.74 -5.85
CA ASP A 117 13.05 -2.33 -6.13
C ASP A 117 13.17 -3.49 -7.13
N THR A 118 12.26 -4.47 -7.04
CA THR A 118 12.13 -5.62 -7.95
C THR A 118 10.92 -5.48 -8.89
N HIS A 119 11.03 -5.98 -10.13
CA HIS A 119 9.89 -6.15 -11.03
C HIS A 119 9.24 -7.52 -10.77
N LEU A 120 7.93 -7.54 -10.46
CA LEU A 120 7.13 -8.75 -10.26
C LEU A 120 6.48 -9.22 -11.57
#